data_AF-A0A8J8FLV9-F1
#
_entry.id   AF-A0A8J8FLV9-F1
#
_cell.length_a   1.000
_cell.length_b   1.000
_cell.length_c   1.000
_cell.angle_alpha   90.00
_cell.angle_beta   90.00
_cell.angle_gamma   90.00
#
_symmetry.space_group_name_H-M   'P 1'
#
loop_
_entity.id
_entity.type
_entity.pdbx_description
1 polymer ?
#
loop_
_entity_poly.entity_id
_entity_poly.type
_entity_poly.pdbx_seq_one_letter_code
_entity_poly.pdbx_strand_id
1 'polypeptide(L)'
;MKKIISLGCFLISVCTLPSFAQTGILDETFGTGGKVQTAAGLRDINSKIVLQQDGKIVEAGTTTPDFNTGFGDIKLVRYNTDGSVDNTFGTAGFATININGDDQATGIALQSDGKIIVIGKTQASLAGPSDMLVVRFTTSGELDGSFDTDGIMTIDFAGGNDIANGVAIDGSDNIYIAGSAANAPGGVTDYALVSLNANGELNSSFGTNGKLTTDFASLTDEAFGIAVQGDGKIIAVGNAQMGELFSQIEFGIVRYNTDGTLDETFGVGGKNIQDIAGTDDFAKSVVIDAVTGKMYVVGYIVVTNTRKKMVIYAGNGDGTTDLSFSTDGLRKLQYGYEYGEAYSVSLQSDGKIVVAGTAYNNSTGESVFTLSRLKNTGPADFNFFSGGRVITTFDNSIAKCYDAIIQPDGNIVVAGVAINLLGDGSSDFALARYLENGILPVTFTSFTAAKNNSSVSLKWQTASEINSSYFSIERSTNGTAGFKEIGRTAAKGFSELVQDYSFEDIAPSAGGNYYRLKQVDLNGQYTYSKTIFLDFSGARNAILVYPNPVKDVINIKGLAADATSTISIINLQGLVLAKTTSANTSTFKWDVKQLPVGTYILRIDANKQVSTLKFIKQ
;
A
#
# COMPACT_ATOMS: atom_id res chain seq x y z
N MET A 1 -42.90 -37.67 -48.77
CA MET A 1 -43.26 -37.02 -47.48
C MET A 1 -42.98 -38.04 -46.38
N LYS A 2 -42.18 -37.84 -45.33
CA LYS A 2 -41.40 -36.72 -44.77
C LYS A 2 -40.03 -37.28 -44.34
N LYS A 3 -38.96 -36.54 -44.58
CA LYS A 3 -37.62 -36.80 -44.00
C LYS A 3 -37.57 -36.18 -42.61
N ILE A 4 -37.10 -36.92 -41.61
CA ILE A 4 -36.64 -36.39 -40.33
C ILE A 4 -35.12 -36.27 -40.45
N ILE A 5 -34.60 -35.04 -40.48
CA ILE A 5 -33.17 -34.75 -40.33
C ILE A 5 -33.06 -34.01 -39.00
N SER A 6 -32.37 -34.65 -38.06
CA SER A 6 -31.99 -34.13 -36.75
C SER A 6 -31.00 -32.97 -36.92
N LEU A 7 -31.37 -31.78 -36.43
CA LEU A 7 -30.50 -30.62 -36.36
C LEU A 7 -29.74 -30.66 -35.02
N GLY A 8 -28.48 -31.08 -35.05
CA GLY A 8 -27.58 -30.99 -33.90
C GLY A 8 -27.19 -29.54 -33.65
N CYS A 9 -27.67 -28.97 -32.55
CA CYS A 9 -27.32 -27.63 -32.08
C CYS A 9 -25.98 -27.72 -31.33
N PHE A 10 -24.91 -27.16 -31.90
CA PHE A 10 -23.67 -26.92 -31.17
C PHE A 10 -23.89 -25.67 -30.28
N LEU A 11 -24.16 -25.87 -29.00
CA LEU A 11 -23.98 -24.82 -28.00
C LEU A 11 -22.48 -24.63 -27.76
N ILE A 12 -21.90 -23.61 -28.39
CA ILE A 12 -20.65 -23.02 -27.89
C ILE A 12 -21.05 -22.24 -26.63
N SER A 13 -20.87 -22.86 -25.47
CA SER A 13 -20.87 -22.15 -24.20
C SER A 13 -19.60 -21.29 -24.18
N VAL A 14 -19.72 -20.02 -24.57
CA VAL A 14 -18.71 -19.01 -24.23
C VAL A 14 -18.89 -18.75 -22.74
N CYS A 15 -18.17 -19.52 -21.93
CA CYS A 15 -17.93 -19.20 -20.53
C CYS A 15 -17.11 -17.92 -20.52
N THR A 16 -17.77 -16.77 -20.40
CA THR A 16 -17.09 -15.53 -20.06
C THR A 16 -16.73 -15.63 -18.59
N LEU A 17 -15.47 -15.96 -18.31
CA LEU A 17 -14.91 -15.83 -16.97
C LEU A 17 -15.02 -14.34 -16.57
N PRO A 18 -15.47 -14.01 -15.35
CA PRO A 18 -15.30 -12.65 -14.85
C PRO A 18 -13.80 -12.35 -14.77
N SER A 19 -13.39 -11.27 -15.43
CA SER A 19 -12.05 -10.68 -15.28
C SER A 19 -11.90 -10.24 -13.83
N PHE A 20 -11.04 -10.89 -13.05
CA PHE A 20 -10.73 -10.50 -11.68
C PHE A 20 -9.74 -9.33 -11.67
N ALA A 21 -9.97 -8.37 -10.76
CA ALA A 21 -8.99 -7.36 -10.36
C ALA A 21 -7.67 -8.02 -9.96
N GLN A 22 -6.55 -7.64 -10.56
CA GLN A 22 -5.26 -8.25 -10.28
C GLN A 22 -4.59 -7.58 -9.07
N THR A 23 -4.57 -8.29 -7.94
CA THR A 23 -3.86 -7.86 -6.72
C THR A 23 -2.35 -7.86 -6.96
N GLY A 24 -1.53 -7.15 -6.18
CA GLY A 24 -0.06 -7.14 -6.35
C GLY A 24 0.47 -6.24 -7.46
N ILE A 25 -0.34 -5.33 -7.99
CA ILE A 25 0.13 -4.21 -8.83
C ILE A 25 0.78 -3.13 -7.95
N LEU A 26 1.74 -2.39 -8.51
CA LEU A 26 2.35 -1.25 -7.81
C LEU A 26 1.30 -0.17 -7.51
N ASP A 27 1.40 0.44 -6.32
CA ASP A 27 0.53 1.52 -5.91
C ASP A 27 1.03 2.87 -6.42
N GLU A 28 0.46 3.36 -7.52
CA GLU A 28 0.80 4.66 -8.14
C GLU A 28 0.65 5.87 -7.20
N THR A 29 -0.03 5.74 -6.06
CA THR A 29 -0.14 6.82 -5.06
C THR A 29 1.03 6.87 -4.07
N PHE A 30 1.94 5.89 -4.15
CA PHE A 30 3.14 5.79 -3.32
C PHE A 30 4.39 6.21 -4.10
N GLY A 31 5.02 7.30 -3.69
CA GLY A 31 6.21 7.82 -4.36
C GLY A 31 5.95 8.12 -5.85
N THR A 32 6.85 7.65 -6.71
CA THR A 32 6.71 7.77 -8.18
C THR A 32 6.57 6.37 -8.77
N GLY A 33 5.41 6.06 -9.37
CA GLY A 33 5.18 4.73 -9.96
C GLY A 33 5.12 3.60 -8.94
N GLY A 34 4.69 3.88 -7.70
CA GLY A 34 4.71 2.91 -6.59
C GLY A 34 6.06 2.64 -5.95
N LYS A 35 7.06 3.48 -6.26
CA LYS A 35 8.45 3.32 -5.85
C LYS A 35 9.00 4.59 -5.21
N VAL A 36 9.93 4.40 -4.27
CA VAL A 36 10.70 5.47 -3.61
C VAL A 36 12.18 5.11 -3.69
N GLN A 37 13.02 6.09 -4.01
CA GLN A 37 14.47 6.04 -3.83
C GLN A 37 14.89 7.25 -3.00
N THR A 38 15.64 7.01 -1.94
CA THR A 38 16.06 8.05 -1.01
C THR A 38 17.56 7.94 -0.77
N ALA A 39 18.30 8.92 -1.27
CA ALA A 39 19.72 9.02 -0.98
C ALA A 39 19.95 9.30 0.51
N ALA A 40 20.46 8.31 1.24
CA ALA A 40 20.76 8.43 2.66
C ALA A 40 22.28 8.42 2.94
N GLY A 41 23.12 8.09 1.96
CA GLY A 41 24.57 8.14 2.07
C GLY A 41 25.24 7.85 0.73
N LEU A 42 26.51 7.48 0.78
CA LEU A 42 27.21 7.00 -0.42
C LEU A 42 26.95 5.51 -0.67
N ARG A 43 26.72 4.72 0.38
CA ARG A 43 26.44 3.29 0.26
C ARG A 43 25.48 2.86 1.35
N ASP A 44 24.23 2.70 0.95
CA ASP A 44 23.16 2.17 1.80
C ASP A 44 23.11 0.63 1.65
N ILE A 45 23.09 -0.11 2.76
CA ILE A 45 22.97 -1.59 2.82
C ILE A 45 22.05 -2.03 3.97
N ASN A 46 21.65 -3.31 3.96
CA ASN A 46 20.89 -3.98 5.03
C ASN A 46 19.56 -3.29 5.40
N SER A 47 18.85 -2.74 4.42
CA SER A 47 17.55 -2.09 4.63
C SER A 47 16.52 -3.04 5.28
N LYS A 48 15.88 -2.55 6.35
CA LYS A 48 14.80 -3.19 7.10
C LYS A 48 13.74 -2.13 7.42
N ILE A 49 12.46 -2.54 7.51
CA ILE A 49 11.36 -1.60 7.70
C ILE A 49 10.40 -2.01 8.81
N VAL A 50 9.81 -1.00 9.46
CA VAL A 50 8.67 -1.15 10.38
C VAL A 50 7.58 -0.14 10.06
N LEU A 51 6.35 -0.48 10.42
CA LEU A 51 5.18 0.37 10.28
C LEU A 51 4.75 0.95 11.63
N GLN A 52 4.82 2.27 11.78
CA GLN A 52 4.27 2.96 12.95
C GLN A 52 2.73 2.96 12.93
N GLN A 53 2.12 3.13 14.11
CA GLN A 53 0.66 3.07 14.27
C GLN A 53 -0.11 4.11 13.45
N ASP A 54 0.53 5.24 13.12
CA ASP A 54 -0.03 6.29 12.27
C ASP A 54 0.07 6.00 10.77
N GLY A 55 0.58 4.83 10.39
CA GLY A 55 0.75 4.39 9.01
C GLY A 55 2.07 4.85 8.36
N LYS A 56 2.91 5.61 9.07
CA LYS A 56 4.25 5.97 8.59
C LYS A 56 5.19 4.78 8.62
N ILE A 57 6.14 4.77 7.69
CA ILE A 57 7.12 3.69 7.54
C ILE A 57 8.47 4.22 8.00
N VAL A 58 9.16 3.48 8.87
CA VAL A 58 10.55 3.77 9.23
C VAL A 58 11.42 2.70 8.59
N GLU A 59 12.41 3.13 7.82
CA GLU A 59 13.44 2.28 7.22
C GLU A 59 14.77 2.52 7.94
N ALA A 60 15.49 1.44 8.24
CA ALA A 60 16.81 1.49 8.87
C ALA A 60 17.81 0.64 8.08
N GLY A 61 19.05 1.09 8.04
CA GLY A 61 20.16 0.36 7.45
C GLY A 61 21.50 0.98 7.82
N THR A 62 22.55 0.54 7.14
CA THR A 62 23.90 1.06 7.29
C THR A 62 24.24 1.96 6.13
N THR A 63 24.82 3.14 6.40
CA THR A 63 25.26 4.09 5.38
C THR A 63 26.72 4.42 5.59
N THR A 64 27.53 4.47 4.53
CA THR A 64 28.94 4.92 4.65
C THR A 64 29.07 6.39 4.20
N PRO A 65 29.73 7.26 4.97
CA PRO A 65 29.99 8.65 4.58
C PRO A 65 31.15 8.79 3.57
N ASP A 66 32.01 7.77 3.44
CA ASP A 66 33.15 7.74 2.49
C ASP A 66 33.42 6.30 2.02
N PHE A 67 33.60 6.10 0.71
CA PHE A 67 33.97 4.80 0.12
C PHE A 67 35.34 4.30 0.59
N ASN A 68 36.23 5.19 1.07
CA ASN A 68 37.62 4.87 1.36
C ASN A 68 37.87 4.43 2.82
N THR A 69 36.97 4.78 3.74
CA THR A 69 37.17 4.49 5.18
C THR A 69 36.63 3.12 5.57
N GLY A 70 35.59 2.64 4.85
CA GLY A 70 34.95 1.36 5.12
C GLY A 70 34.10 1.32 6.39
N PHE A 71 34.00 2.43 7.12
CA PHE A 71 33.17 2.56 8.32
C PHE A 71 31.72 2.89 7.93
N GLY A 72 30.79 2.04 8.36
CA GLY A 72 29.36 2.30 8.29
C GLY A 72 28.85 3.02 9.53
N ASP A 73 27.79 3.80 9.35
CA ASP A 73 26.97 4.39 10.40
C ASP A 73 25.54 3.87 10.28
N ILE A 74 24.82 3.74 11.39
CA ILE A 74 23.41 3.39 11.38
C ILE A 74 22.59 4.62 11.00
N LYS A 75 21.69 4.46 10.03
CA LYS A 75 20.80 5.53 9.58
C LYS A 75 19.37 5.03 9.45
N LEU A 76 18.45 5.89 9.87
CA LEU A 76 17.01 5.71 9.74
C LEU A 76 16.45 6.83 8.87
N VAL A 77 15.41 6.51 8.11
CA VAL A 77 14.56 7.48 7.41
C VAL A 77 13.09 7.15 7.67
N ARG A 78 12.26 8.18 7.86
CA ARG A 78 10.81 8.00 7.99
C ARG A 78 10.08 8.53 6.76
N TYR A 79 9.10 7.76 6.29
CA TYR A 79 8.22 8.10 5.18
C TYR A 79 6.78 8.28 5.65
N ASN A 80 6.09 9.25 5.05
CA ASN A 80 4.66 9.41 5.13
C ASN A 80 3.94 8.25 4.41
N THR A 81 2.62 8.16 4.60
CA THR A 81 1.78 7.14 3.98
C THR A 81 1.75 7.21 2.44
N ASP A 82 2.20 8.31 1.84
CA ASP A 82 2.32 8.48 0.38
C ASP A 82 3.75 8.21 -0.14
N GLY A 83 4.67 7.77 0.72
CA GLY A 83 6.06 7.49 0.37
C GLY A 83 6.97 8.72 0.34
N SER A 84 6.45 9.93 0.59
CA SER A 84 7.30 11.12 0.77
C SER A 84 8.07 11.07 2.09
N VAL A 85 9.29 11.61 2.14
CA VAL A 85 10.06 11.70 3.39
C VAL A 85 9.34 12.60 4.41
N ASP A 86 9.19 12.11 5.64
CA ASP A 86 8.62 12.87 6.75
C ASP A 86 9.68 13.76 7.41
N ASN A 87 9.73 15.02 7.00
CA ASN A 87 10.68 16.00 7.50
C ASN A 87 10.56 16.32 9.02
N THR A 88 9.57 15.78 9.73
CA THR A 88 9.42 15.93 11.19
C THR A 88 10.14 14.84 12.00
N PHE A 89 10.71 13.82 11.33
CA PHE A 89 11.52 12.78 11.96
C PHE A 89 12.99 13.18 12.03
N GLY A 90 13.59 13.08 13.22
CA GLY A 90 14.96 13.48 13.50
C GLY A 90 15.30 14.83 12.88
N THR A 91 16.39 14.86 12.11
CA THR A 91 16.78 16.03 11.32
C THR A 91 16.45 15.82 9.84
N ALA A 92 15.46 16.57 9.34
CA ALA A 92 15.04 16.56 7.93
C ALA A 92 14.62 15.16 7.41
N GLY A 93 13.98 14.36 8.27
CA GLY A 93 13.50 13.03 7.94
C GLY A 93 14.46 11.90 8.27
N PHE A 94 15.65 12.22 8.79
CA PHE A 94 16.70 11.25 9.09
C PHE A 94 17.11 11.25 10.56
N ALA A 95 17.44 10.07 11.06
CA ALA A 95 18.22 9.90 12.28
C ALA A 95 19.50 9.13 11.95
N THR A 96 20.63 9.57 12.48
CA THR A 96 21.93 8.92 12.25
C THR A 96 22.65 8.79 13.58
N ILE A 97 23.24 7.63 13.82
CA ILE A 97 24.07 7.39 14.99
C ILE A 97 25.41 6.82 14.56
N ASN A 98 26.46 7.39 15.13
CA ASN A 98 27.84 6.94 15.04
C ASN A 98 28.31 6.76 16.48
N ILE A 99 28.60 5.52 16.86
CA ILE A 99 28.93 5.14 18.23
C ILE A 99 30.44 5.20 18.39
N ASN A 100 31.19 4.61 17.46
CA ASN A 100 32.61 4.81 17.17
C ASN A 100 33.12 3.64 16.31
N GLY A 101 33.59 3.91 15.09
CA GLY A 101 34.16 2.88 14.21
C GLY A 101 33.16 2.39 13.17
N ASP A 102 33.00 1.08 13.02
CA ASP A 102 32.05 0.48 12.06
C ASP A 102 30.78 0.04 12.80
N ASP A 103 29.70 0.76 12.56
CA ASP A 103 28.39 0.55 13.17
C ASP A 103 27.40 0.11 12.09
N GLN A 104 26.84 -1.10 12.22
CA GLN A 104 25.97 -1.67 11.20
C GLN A 104 24.62 -2.05 11.78
N ALA A 105 23.55 -1.71 11.05
CA ALA A 105 22.21 -2.18 11.33
C ALA A 105 21.90 -3.47 10.55
N THR A 106 21.19 -4.38 11.19
CA THR A 106 20.77 -5.68 10.62
C THR A 106 19.28 -5.95 10.84
N GLY A 107 18.66 -5.29 11.83
CA GLY A 107 17.26 -5.47 12.19
C GLY A 107 16.64 -4.24 12.85
N ILE A 108 15.32 -4.14 12.76
CA ILE A 108 14.50 -3.08 13.35
C ILE A 108 13.17 -3.65 13.87
N ALA A 109 12.71 -3.17 15.01
CA ALA A 109 11.41 -3.51 15.59
C ALA A 109 10.78 -2.30 16.30
N LEU A 110 9.46 -2.36 16.53
CA LEU A 110 8.72 -1.36 17.29
C LEU A 110 8.26 -1.92 18.63
N GLN A 111 8.46 -1.14 19.68
CA GLN A 111 7.76 -1.34 20.95
C GLN A 111 6.32 -0.84 20.85
N SER A 112 5.46 -1.27 21.77
CA SER A 112 4.02 -0.95 21.79
C SER A 112 3.72 0.54 21.93
N ASP A 113 4.64 1.31 22.50
CA ASP A 113 4.60 2.76 22.62
C ASP A 113 5.12 3.51 21.37
N GLY A 114 5.52 2.76 20.34
CA GLY A 114 6.03 3.26 19.06
C GLY A 114 7.51 3.64 19.06
N LYS A 115 8.24 3.43 20.16
CA LYS A 115 9.71 3.55 20.16
C LYS A 115 10.32 2.50 19.24
N ILE A 116 11.45 2.84 18.66
CA ILE A 116 12.10 2.07 17.59
C ILE A 116 13.36 1.43 18.16
N ILE A 117 13.44 0.10 18.09
CA ILE A 117 14.65 -0.67 18.41
C ILE A 117 15.37 -0.95 17.11
N VAL A 118 16.66 -0.62 17.03
CA VAL A 118 17.56 -1.01 15.95
C VAL A 118 18.64 -1.91 16.53
N ILE A 119 18.93 -3.03 15.87
CA ILE A 119 19.97 -3.96 16.27
C ILE A 119 21.05 -4.08 15.20
N GLY A 120 22.22 -4.57 15.61
CA GLY A 120 23.25 -5.02 14.70
C GLY A 120 24.57 -5.26 15.40
N LYS A 121 25.63 -4.61 14.91
CA LYS A 121 26.96 -4.72 15.50
C LYS A 121 27.68 -3.37 15.55
N THR A 122 28.62 -3.25 16.47
CA THR A 122 29.58 -2.14 16.53
C THR A 122 30.99 -2.69 16.69
N GLN A 123 31.98 -2.03 16.10
CA GLN A 123 33.40 -2.35 16.31
C GLN A 123 34.26 -1.10 16.22
N ALA A 124 35.14 -0.90 17.21
CA ALA A 124 36.01 0.27 17.28
C ALA A 124 37.04 0.36 16.13
N SER A 125 37.34 -0.75 15.46
CA SER A 125 38.20 -0.79 14.27
C SER A 125 37.84 -1.98 13.37
N LEU A 126 38.13 -1.88 12.08
CA LEU A 126 37.87 -2.96 11.09
C LEU A 126 38.63 -4.27 11.37
N ALA A 127 39.69 -4.23 12.18
CA ALA A 127 40.49 -5.40 12.57
C ALA A 127 40.18 -5.92 13.97
N GLY A 128 39.33 -5.22 14.74
CA GLY A 128 38.92 -5.62 16.09
C GLY A 128 37.68 -6.51 16.09
N PRO A 129 37.36 -7.15 17.24
CA PRO A 129 36.10 -7.85 17.42
C PRO A 129 34.92 -6.88 17.29
N SER A 130 33.79 -7.41 16.83
CA SER A 130 32.51 -6.72 16.90
C SER A 130 31.68 -7.21 18.08
N ASP A 131 30.95 -6.30 18.71
CA ASP A 131 29.98 -6.61 19.75
C ASP A 131 28.56 -6.44 19.19
N MET A 132 27.60 -7.19 19.73
CA MET A 132 26.20 -6.95 19.40
C MET A 132 25.79 -5.55 19.86
N LEU A 133 24.99 -4.89 19.05
CA LEU A 133 24.51 -3.53 19.30
C LEU A 133 22.98 -3.49 19.36
N VAL A 134 22.45 -2.75 20.31
CA VAL A 134 21.03 -2.37 20.41
C VAL A 134 20.93 -0.87 20.65
N VAL A 135 20.18 -0.16 19.81
CA VAL A 135 19.94 1.28 19.94
C VAL A 135 18.45 1.53 19.98
N ARG A 136 18.00 2.36 20.91
CA ARG A 136 16.59 2.79 20.96
C ARG A 136 16.43 4.24 20.54
N PHE A 137 15.52 4.46 19.61
CA PHE A 137 15.04 5.79 19.23
C PHE A 137 13.62 6.02 19.73
N THR A 138 13.32 7.28 20.02
CA THR A 138 11.95 7.77 20.25
C THR A 138 11.10 7.62 18.98
N THR A 139 9.78 7.77 19.11
CA THR A 139 8.84 7.74 17.98
C THR A 139 9.15 8.79 16.91
N SER A 140 9.85 9.87 17.26
CA SER A 140 10.25 10.96 16.37
C SER A 140 11.69 10.86 15.87
N GLY A 141 12.44 9.81 16.20
CA GLY A 141 13.78 9.58 15.65
C GLY A 141 14.93 10.19 16.46
N GLU A 142 14.67 10.77 17.63
CA GLU A 142 15.71 11.16 18.57
C GLU A 142 16.20 9.95 19.37
N LEU A 143 17.49 9.90 19.74
CA LEU A 143 18.04 8.86 20.62
C LEU A 143 17.33 8.87 21.99
N ASP A 144 16.87 7.71 22.45
CA ASP A 144 16.16 7.60 23.72
C ASP A 144 17.09 7.27 24.89
N GLY A 145 17.59 8.30 25.56
CA GLY A 145 18.44 8.16 26.75
C GLY A 145 17.81 7.48 27.97
N SER A 146 16.55 7.05 27.92
CA SER A 146 15.94 6.22 28.97
C SER A 146 16.19 4.71 28.79
N PHE A 147 16.74 4.29 27.64
CA PHE A 147 17.14 2.91 27.36
C PHE A 147 18.60 2.70 27.74
N ASP A 148 18.92 1.67 28.52
CA ASP A 148 20.30 1.37 28.96
C ASP A 148 21.10 2.62 29.44
N THR A 149 20.41 3.57 30.05
CA THR A 149 20.91 4.87 30.55
C THR A 149 21.35 5.93 29.52
N ASP A 150 21.66 5.56 28.27
CA ASP A 150 22.12 6.51 27.24
C ASP A 150 21.52 6.29 25.83
N GLY A 151 20.68 5.27 25.66
CA GLY A 151 20.04 4.90 24.40
C GLY A 151 20.74 3.77 23.64
N ILE A 152 21.89 3.32 24.12
CA ILE A 152 22.82 2.44 23.41
C ILE A 152 23.24 1.30 24.34
N MET A 153 23.09 0.07 23.87
CA MET A 153 23.56 -1.12 24.58
C MET A 153 24.51 -1.91 23.70
N THR A 154 25.70 -2.22 24.22
CA THR A 154 26.65 -3.15 23.60
C THR A 154 26.73 -4.45 24.40
N ILE A 155 26.77 -5.57 23.69
CA ILE A 155 26.73 -6.90 24.29
C ILE A 155 27.86 -7.74 23.73
N ASP A 156 28.84 -7.99 24.60
CA ASP A 156 29.91 -8.98 24.42
C ASP A 156 29.53 -10.29 25.14
N PHE A 157 29.92 -11.41 24.53
CA PHE A 157 29.84 -12.76 25.09
C PHE A 157 31.20 -13.24 25.63
N ALA A 158 32.21 -13.34 24.77
CA ALA A 158 33.50 -13.96 25.10
C ALA A 158 34.71 -13.22 24.49
N GLY A 159 34.56 -11.95 24.13
CA GLY A 159 35.56 -11.09 23.52
C GLY A 159 35.81 -11.36 22.04
N GLY A 160 34.97 -12.19 21.41
CA GLY A 160 35.04 -12.53 19.99
C GLY A 160 34.11 -11.68 19.14
N ASN A 161 33.79 -12.15 17.93
CA ASN A 161 32.82 -11.46 17.08
C ASN A 161 31.41 -11.88 17.47
N ASP A 162 30.62 -10.90 17.88
CA ASP A 162 29.21 -11.04 18.20
C ASP A 162 28.40 -10.10 17.29
N ILE A 163 27.30 -10.60 16.72
CA ILE A 163 26.48 -9.89 15.75
C ILE A 163 25.01 -10.17 16.02
N ALA A 164 24.21 -9.13 16.27
CA ALA A 164 22.76 -9.27 16.30
C ALA A 164 22.23 -9.25 14.86
N ASN A 165 21.34 -10.17 14.50
CA ASN A 165 20.81 -10.29 13.13
C ASN A 165 19.27 -10.21 13.08
N GLY A 166 18.57 -10.69 14.11
CA GLY A 166 17.11 -10.69 14.19
C GLY A 166 16.63 -10.17 15.54
N VAL A 167 15.51 -9.43 15.52
CA VAL A 167 14.86 -8.90 16.72
C VAL A 167 13.36 -9.20 16.70
N ALA A 168 12.81 -9.62 17.83
CA ALA A 168 11.37 -9.76 18.06
C ALA A 168 11.00 -9.15 19.41
N ILE A 169 9.79 -8.60 19.50
CA ILE A 169 9.26 -7.97 20.70
C ILE A 169 7.92 -8.64 21.05
N ASP A 170 7.75 -9.05 22.30
CA ASP A 170 6.51 -9.68 22.76
C ASP A 170 5.45 -8.65 23.19
N GLY A 171 4.25 -9.14 23.54
CA GLY A 171 3.15 -8.27 23.97
C GLY A 171 3.36 -7.54 25.31
N SER A 172 4.46 -7.82 26.01
CA SER A 172 4.88 -7.12 27.24
C SER A 172 6.09 -6.20 27.01
N ASP A 173 6.43 -5.93 25.74
CA ASP A 173 7.60 -5.16 25.30
C ASP A 173 8.96 -5.75 25.72
N ASN A 174 9.04 -7.03 26.06
CA ASN A 174 10.34 -7.69 26.20
C ASN A 174 10.96 -7.88 24.81
N ILE A 175 12.27 -7.62 24.71
CA ILE A 175 13.01 -7.62 23.47
C ILE A 175 13.86 -8.89 23.42
N TYR A 176 13.72 -9.67 22.36
CA TYR A 176 14.51 -10.87 22.10
C TYR A 176 15.33 -10.66 20.85
N ILE A 177 16.61 -10.97 20.95
CA ILE A 177 17.59 -10.78 19.87
C ILE A 177 18.22 -12.13 19.57
N ALA A 178 18.29 -12.46 18.28
CA ALA A 178 19.03 -13.62 17.78
C ALA A 178 20.17 -13.17 16.88
N GLY A 179 21.27 -13.91 16.91
CA GLY A 179 22.46 -13.60 16.14
C GLY A 179 23.51 -14.70 16.23
N SER A 180 24.77 -14.29 16.13
CA SER A 180 25.94 -15.14 16.34
C SER A 180 26.81 -14.58 17.46
N ALA A 181 27.45 -15.46 18.22
CA ALA A 181 28.50 -15.07 19.18
C ALA A 181 29.68 -16.03 19.08
N ALA A 182 30.88 -15.49 19.02
CA ALA A 182 32.09 -16.30 18.98
C ALA A 182 32.46 -16.77 20.39
N ASN A 183 32.86 -18.05 20.51
CA ASN A 183 33.22 -18.62 21.81
C ASN A 183 34.54 -18.11 22.41
N ALA A 184 35.34 -17.39 21.60
CA ALA A 184 36.59 -16.72 21.97
C ALA A 184 37.01 -15.77 20.82
N PRO A 185 38.00 -14.89 21.02
CA PRO A 185 38.59 -14.11 19.93
C PRO A 185 39.12 -15.01 18.80
N GLY A 186 38.53 -14.88 17.60
CA GLY A 186 38.85 -15.72 16.43
C GLY A 186 38.31 -17.17 16.50
N GLY A 187 37.43 -17.46 17.45
CA GLY A 187 36.76 -18.75 17.60
C GLY A 187 35.62 -18.99 16.61
N VAL A 188 35.01 -20.16 16.70
CA VAL A 188 33.76 -20.47 15.98
C VAL A 188 32.59 -19.72 16.62
N THR A 189 31.59 -19.36 15.81
CA THR A 189 30.38 -18.74 16.33
C THR A 189 29.29 -19.78 16.54
N ASP A 190 28.51 -19.60 17.60
CA ASP A 190 27.29 -20.35 17.85
C ASP A 190 26.09 -19.42 17.70
N TYR A 191 24.86 -19.97 17.63
CA TYR A 191 23.66 -19.14 17.80
C TYR A 191 23.75 -18.41 19.12
N ALA A 192 23.45 -17.12 19.11
CA ALA A 192 23.40 -16.30 20.31
C ALA A 192 22.01 -15.72 20.48
N LEU A 193 21.47 -15.85 21.70
CA LEU A 193 20.21 -15.25 22.10
C LEU A 193 20.39 -14.31 23.27
N VAL A 194 19.75 -13.15 23.19
CA VAL A 194 19.67 -12.15 24.26
C VAL A 194 18.22 -11.83 24.56
N SER A 195 17.87 -11.71 25.84
CA SER A 195 16.59 -11.19 26.31
C SER A 195 16.81 -9.92 27.13
N LEU A 196 16.11 -8.85 26.74
CA LEU A 196 16.05 -7.58 27.44
C LEU A 196 14.63 -7.28 27.89
N ASN A 197 14.51 -6.61 29.03
CA ASN A 197 13.25 -5.99 29.46
C ASN A 197 12.94 -4.78 28.57
N ALA A 198 11.71 -4.25 28.68
CA ALA A 198 11.27 -3.08 27.89
C ALA A 198 12.13 -1.82 28.04
N ASN A 199 12.93 -1.69 29.10
CA ASN A 199 13.85 -0.57 29.34
C ASN A 199 15.30 -0.82 28.85
N GLY A 200 15.59 -1.99 28.30
CA GLY A 200 16.93 -2.38 27.83
C GLY A 200 17.79 -3.11 28.85
N GLU A 201 17.32 -3.30 30.09
CA GLU A 201 18.06 -4.10 31.06
C GLU A 201 18.03 -5.59 30.68
N LEU A 202 19.16 -6.30 30.82
CA LEU A 202 19.22 -7.75 30.63
C LEU A 202 18.21 -8.47 31.53
N ASN A 203 17.42 -9.37 30.95
CA ASN A 203 16.49 -10.21 31.69
C ASN A 203 17.25 -11.30 32.45
N SER A 204 17.52 -11.10 33.73
CA SER A 204 18.27 -12.04 34.57
C SER A 204 17.64 -13.43 34.72
N SER A 205 16.37 -13.61 34.37
CA SER A 205 15.67 -14.91 34.42
C SER A 205 15.81 -15.73 33.14
N PHE A 206 16.44 -15.18 32.10
CA PHE A 206 16.62 -15.82 30.81
C PHE A 206 18.07 -16.30 30.63
N GLY A 207 18.28 -17.59 30.39
CA GLY A 207 19.60 -18.18 30.21
C GLY A 207 20.56 -17.85 31.36
N THR A 208 21.77 -17.39 31.03
CA THR A 208 22.73 -16.87 32.00
C THR A 208 22.76 -15.34 31.91
N ASN A 209 22.11 -14.66 32.86
CA ASN A 209 22.05 -13.19 32.93
C ASN A 209 21.51 -12.52 31.65
N GLY A 210 20.45 -13.08 31.07
CA GLY A 210 19.82 -12.55 29.86
C GLY A 210 20.45 -13.02 28.55
N LYS A 211 21.45 -13.91 28.60
CA LYS A 211 22.22 -14.36 27.43
C LYS A 211 22.34 -15.88 27.39
N LEU A 212 22.40 -16.45 26.19
CA LEU A 212 22.78 -17.85 25.98
C LEU A 212 23.36 -18.06 24.58
N THR A 213 24.09 -19.16 24.41
CA THR A 213 24.49 -19.67 23.09
C THR A 213 23.93 -21.06 22.84
N THR A 214 23.82 -21.46 21.57
CA THR A 214 23.37 -22.80 21.17
C THR A 214 24.17 -23.31 19.98
N ASP A 215 24.95 -24.35 20.24
CA ASP A 215 25.72 -25.08 19.24
C ASP A 215 24.87 -26.20 18.61
N PHE A 216 24.92 -26.37 17.29
CA PHE A 216 24.28 -27.47 16.57
C PHE A 216 25.22 -28.66 16.34
N ALA A 217 26.44 -28.46 15.81
CA ALA A 217 27.40 -29.54 15.58
C ALA A 217 28.88 -29.13 15.67
N SER A 218 29.18 -28.21 16.58
CA SER A 218 30.51 -27.74 16.97
C SER A 218 31.30 -27.00 15.88
N LEU A 219 30.58 -26.49 14.88
CA LEU A 219 31.09 -25.62 13.82
C LEU A 219 30.36 -24.27 13.89
N THR A 220 30.42 -23.49 12.81
CA THR A 220 29.88 -22.13 12.80
C THR A 220 28.37 -22.14 12.62
N ASP A 221 27.65 -21.67 13.63
CA ASP A 221 26.21 -21.45 13.57
C ASP A 221 25.89 -19.96 13.67
N GLU A 222 24.91 -19.51 12.89
CA GLU A 222 24.48 -18.11 12.88
C GLU A 222 22.96 -18.00 12.72
N ALA A 223 22.30 -17.38 13.71
CA ALA A 223 20.87 -17.08 13.64
C ALA A 223 20.62 -15.77 12.87
N PHE A 224 19.55 -15.74 12.08
CA PHE A 224 19.13 -14.56 11.30
C PHE A 224 17.68 -14.15 11.59
N GLY A 225 16.78 -15.12 11.75
CA GLY A 225 15.37 -14.87 12.01
C GLY A 225 14.98 -15.26 13.43
N ILE A 226 14.07 -14.50 14.03
CA ILE A 226 13.51 -14.79 15.35
C ILE A 226 12.01 -14.46 15.38
N ALA A 227 11.23 -15.27 16.08
CA ALA A 227 9.81 -15.00 16.33
C ALA A 227 9.40 -15.48 17.72
N VAL A 228 8.49 -14.75 18.37
CA VAL A 228 7.93 -15.11 19.68
C VAL A 228 6.51 -15.66 19.49
N GLN A 229 6.24 -16.81 20.08
CA GLN A 229 4.95 -17.47 20.08
C GLN A 229 4.00 -16.85 21.12
N GLY A 230 2.69 -17.04 20.96
CA GLY A 230 1.69 -16.53 21.91
C GLY A 230 1.78 -17.14 23.31
N ASP A 231 2.48 -18.26 23.48
CA ASP A 231 2.81 -18.87 24.78
C ASP A 231 4.14 -18.37 25.37
N GLY A 232 4.79 -17.40 24.72
CA GLY A 232 6.06 -16.81 25.12
C GLY A 232 7.30 -17.60 24.71
N LYS A 233 7.15 -18.77 24.05
CA LYS A 233 8.30 -19.50 23.51
C LYS A 233 8.90 -18.76 22.32
N ILE A 234 10.19 -18.97 22.10
CA ILE A 234 10.96 -18.24 21.10
C ILE A 234 11.49 -19.23 20.07
N ILE A 235 11.26 -18.95 18.79
CA ILE A 235 11.87 -19.67 17.67
C ILE A 235 12.98 -18.81 17.08
N ALA A 236 14.17 -19.38 16.89
CA ALA A 236 15.25 -18.79 16.12
C ALA A 236 15.61 -19.69 14.92
N VAL A 237 15.95 -19.07 13.80
CA VAL A 237 16.32 -19.76 12.56
C VAL A 237 17.56 -19.14 11.92
N GLY A 238 18.32 -19.95 11.20
CA GLY A 238 19.52 -19.50 10.50
C GLY A 238 20.33 -20.65 9.93
N ASN A 239 21.65 -20.47 9.90
CA ASN A 239 22.59 -21.42 9.35
C ASN A 239 23.14 -22.31 10.45
N ALA A 240 23.04 -23.63 10.33
CA ALA A 240 23.77 -24.56 11.18
C ALA A 240 24.83 -25.26 10.33
N GLN A 241 26.10 -25.22 10.73
CA GLN A 241 27.15 -25.87 9.94
C GLN A 241 27.41 -27.29 10.47
N MET A 242 27.19 -28.30 9.63
CA MET A 242 27.33 -29.70 10.01
C MET A 242 28.73 -30.26 9.79
N GLY A 243 29.21 -31.05 10.76
CA GLY A 243 30.56 -31.62 10.79
C GLY A 243 30.80 -32.90 9.96
N GLU A 244 29.83 -33.34 9.16
CA GLU A 244 30.05 -34.46 8.22
C GLU A 244 31.00 -34.02 7.08
N LEU A 245 31.63 -34.99 6.40
CA LEU A 245 32.79 -34.93 5.46
C LEU A 245 32.99 -33.71 4.53
N PHE A 246 32.00 -32.83 4.37
CA PHE A 246 32.00 -31.66 3.48
C PHE A 246 31.66 -30.31 4.14
N SER A 247 31.44 -30.24 5.45
CA SER A 247 31.11 -28.98 6.17
C SER A 247 29.94 -28.21 5.56
N GLN A 248 28.82 -28.90 5.32
CA GLN A 248 27.62 -28.32 4.73
C GLN A 248 26.95 -27.34 5.70
N ILE A 249 26.25 -26.36 5.14
CA ILE A 249 25.40 -25.45 5.90
C ILE A 249 23.95 -25.88 5.71
N GLU A 250 23.20 -26.07 6.79
CA GLU A 250 21.81 -26.47 6.75
C GLU A 250 20.91 -25.42 7.42
N PHE A 251 19.59 -25.52 7.17
CA PHE A 251 18.61 -24.74 7.92
C PHE A 251 18.60 -25.21 9.37
N GLY A 252 19.14 -24.39 10.26
CA GLY A 252 19.02 -24.57 11.71
C GLY A 252 17.75 -23.89 12.21
N ILE A 253 16.96 -24.64 12.98
CA ILE A 253 15.75 -24.14 13.65
C ILE A 253 15.82 -24.61 15.10
N VAL A 254 15.60 -23.70 16.04
CA VAL A 254 15.60 -24.02 17.47
C VAL A 254 14.44 -23.34 18.15
N ARG A 255 13.85 -24.01 19.15
CA ARG A 255 12.85 -23.42 20.03
C ARG A 255 13.34 -23.39 21.48
N TYR A 256 13.13 -22.24 22.11
CA TYR A 256 13.42 -21.97 23.51
C TYR A 256 12.14 -21.76 24.31
N ASN A 257 12.15 -22.18 25.56
CA ASN A 257 11.17 -21.82 26.57
C ASN A 257 11.33 -20.34 26.97
N THR A 258 10.38 -19.82 27.73
CA THR A 258 10.38 -18.42 28.22
C THR A 258 11.57 -18.09 29.12
N ASP A 259 12.24 -19.09 29.69
CA ASP A 259 13.45 -18.95 30.52
C ASP A 259 14.76 -19.14 29.73
N GLY A 260 14.66 -19.35 28.41
CA GLY A 260 15.80 -19.58 27.51
C GLY A 260 16.31 -21.02 27.49
N THR A 261 15.75 -21.95 28.26
CA THR A 261 16.07 -23.37 28.09
C THR A 261 15.54 -23.91 26.77
N LEU A 262 16.17 -24.94 26.19
CA LEU A 262 15.68 -25.58 24.97
C LEU A 262 14.34 -26.29 25.24
N ASP A 263 13.36 -26.12 24.34
CA ASP A 263 12.09 -26.83 24.43
C ASP A 263 12.23 -28.23 23.83
N GLU A 264 12.47 -29.24 24.68
CA GLU A 264 12.64 -30.64 24.26
C GLU A 264 11.43 -31.25 23.53
N THR A 265 10.26 -30.59 23.54
CA THR A 265 9.09 -31.02 22.75
C THR A 265 9.14 -30.56 21.29
N PHE A 266 10.15 -29.77 20.90
CA PHE A 266 10.37 -29.32 19.54
C PHE A 266 11.48 -30.12 18.84
N GLY A 267 11.14 -30.78 17.74
CA GLY A 267 12.11 -31.56 16.97
C GLY A 267 12.87 -32.58 17.82
N VAL A 268 14.20 -32.56 17.75
CA VAL A 268 15.10 -33.40 18.56
C VAL A 268 15.91 -32.49 19.49
N GLY A 269 15.66 -32.60 20.81
CA GLY A 269 16.38 -31.81 21.82
C GLY A 269 16.17 -30.31 21.69
N GLY A 270 15.01 -29.88 21.20
CA GLY A 270 14.69 -28.46 20.95
C GLY A 270 15.16 -27.93 19.59
N LYS A 271 15.77 -28.78 18.75
CA LYS A 271 16.36 -28.41 17.46
C LYS A 271 15.72 -29.17 16.31
N ASN A 272 15.67 -28.52 15.16
CA ASN A 272 15.32 -29.12 13.88
C ASN A 272 16.36 -28.64 12.85
N ILE A 273 16.92 -29.60 12.11
CA ILE A 273 17.84 -29.35 11.00
C ILE A 273 17.13 -29.80 9.72
N GLN A 274 17.07 -28.93 8.70
CA GLN A 274 16.58 -29.29 7.37
C GLN A 274 17.74 -29.27 6.36
N ASP A 275 18.08 -30.44 5.85
CA ASP A 275 18.88 -30.62 4.63
C ASP A 275 17.94 -30.57 3.43
N ILE A 276 18.11 -29.54 2.60
CA ILE A 276 17.33 -29.28 1.41
C ILE A 276 18.19 -29.58 0.18
N ALA A 277 17.94 -30.76 -0.39
CA ALA A 277 18.55 -31.22 -1.63
C ALA A 277 20.07 -31.50 -1.57
N GLY A 278 20.64 -31.72 -0.38
CA GLY A 278 22.01 -32.17 -0.19
C GLY A 278 23.05 -31.12 -0.54
N THR A 279 22.72 -29.85 -0.31
CA THR A 279 23.53 -28.67 -0.64
C THR A 279 23.51 -27.66 0.48
N ASP A 280 24.33 -26.62 0.41
CA ASP A 280 24.27 -25.55 1.41
C ASP A 280 22.92 -24.80 1.37
N ASP A 281 22.27 -24.70 2.52
CA ASP A 281 20.95 -24.14 2.73
C ASP A 281 21.00 -23.03 3.79
N PHE A 282 20.62 -21.82 3.40
CA PHE A 282 20.72 -20.63 4.23
C PHE A 282 19.34 -20.12 4.62
N ALA A 283 18.95 -20.27 5.89
CA ALA A 283 17.71 -19.66 6.41
C ALA A 283 17.94 -18.19 6.79
N LYS A 284 16.93 -17.35 6.56
CA LYS A 284 17.04 -15.88 6.72
C LYS A 284 15.94 -15.26 7.57
N SER A 285 14.72 -15.77 7.51
CA SER A 285 13.59 -15.20 8.25
C SER A 285 12.56 -16.27 8.58
N VAL A 286 11.81 -16.05 9.66
CA VAL A 286 10.74 -16.92 10.13
C VAL A 286 9.53 -16.09 10.55
N VAL A 287 8.33 -16.60 10.26
CA VAL A 287 7.07 -16.08 10.80
C VAL A 287 6.23 -17.24 11.32
N ILE A 288 5.44 -16.97 12.36
CA ILE A 288 4.57 -17.95 13.01
C ILE A 288 3.13 -17.52 12.80
N ASP A 289 2.32 -18.43 12.28
CA ASP A 289 0.87 -18.25 12.23
C ASP A 289 0.31 -18.46 13.65
N ALA A 290 -0.10 -17.38 14.30
CA ALA A 290 -0.62 -17.40 15.66
C ALA A 290 -1.91 -18.21 15.83
N VAL A 291 -2.66 -18.47 14.73
CA VAL A 291 -3.89 -19.25 14.76
C VAL A 291 -3.59 -20.74 14.72
N THR A 292 -2.71 -21.15 13.81
CA THR A 292 -2.44 -22.57 13.57
C THR A 292 -1.23 -23.10 14.32
N GLY A 293 -0.35 -22.21 14.80
CA GLY A 293 0.95 -22.55 15.38
C GLY A 293 1.98 -23.01 14.34
N LYS A 294 1.64 -22.98 13.05
CA LYS A 294 2.58 -23.31 11.96
C LYS A 294 3.63 -22.21 11.81
N MET A 295 4.79 -22.60 11.32
CA MET A 295 5.91 -21.72 11.06
C MET A 295 6.31 -21.77 9.59
N TYR A 296 6.70 -20.63 9.06
CA TYR A 296 7.20 -20.50 7.69
C TYR A 296 8.59 -19.89 7.72
N VAL A 297 9.57 -20.63 7.21
CA VAL A 297 10.98 -20.22 7.18
C VAL A 297 11.39 -19.99 5.73
N VAL A 298 12.01 -18.86 5.43
CA VAL A 298 12.49 -18.53 4.08
C VAL A 298 14.00 -18.39 4.03
N GLY A 299 14.54 -18.62 2.84
CA GLY A 299 15.97 -18.56 2.60
C GLY A 299 16.32 -18.95 1.18
N TYR A 300 17.52 -19.50 0.99
CA TYR A 300 17.95 -20.01 -0.31
C TYR A 300 18.86 -21.23 -0.18
N ILE A 301 18.89 -22.03 -1.24
CA ILE A 301 19.76 -23.21 -1.37
C ILE A 301 20.78 -23.02 -2.49
N VAL A 302 21.97 -23.58 -2.34
CA VAL A 302 23.06 -23.50 -3.32
C VAL A 302 23.01 -24.71 -4.27
N VAL A 303 22.48 -24.52 -5.47
CA VAL A 303 22.42 -25.61 -6.48
C VAL A 303 23.79 -25.81 -7.16
N THR A 304 24.51 -24.71 -7.40
CA THR A 304 25.92 -24.67 -7.81
C THR A 304 26.54 -23.40 -7.21
N ASN A 305 27.87 -23.28 -7.21
CA ASN A 305 28.59 -22.08 -6.70
C ASN A 305 28.09 -20.74 -7.28
N THR A 306 27.38 -20.76 -8.41
CA THR A 306 26.84 -19.57 -9.09
C THR A 306 25.31 -19.58 -9.22
N ARG A 307 24.61 -20.60 -8.70
CA ARG A 307 23.14 -20.72 -8.77
C ARG A 307 22.53 -20.99 -7.40
N LYS A 308 21.86 -19.98 -6.87
CA LYS A 308 21.04 -20.04 -5.67
C LYS A 308 19.54 -20.13 -6.00
N LYS A 309 18.75 -20.81 -5.19
CA LYS A 309 17.29 -20.84 -5.37
C LYS A 309 16.59 -20.43 -4.09
N MET A 310 15.65 -19.50 -4.21
CA MET A 310 14.77 -19.12 -3.13
C MET A 310 13.90 -20.31 -2.70
N VAL A 311 13.80 -20.52 -1.39
CA VAL A 311 12.97 -21.56 -0.80
C VAL A 311 12.14 -21.03 0.35
N ILE A 312 10.99 -21.66 0.55
CA ILE A 312 10.19 -21.56 1.76
C ILE A 312 9.95 -22.97 2.30
N TYR A 313 10.19 -23.15 3.59
CA TYR A 313 9.92 -24.34 4.40
C TYR A 313 8.73 -24.07 5.32
N ALA A 314 7.82 -25.03 5.43
CA ALA A 314 6.71 -25.00 6.38
C ALA A 314 6.92 -26.07 7.46
N GLY A 315 6.89 -25.63 8.72
CA GLY A 315 6.96 -26.48 9.91
C GLY A 315 5.68 -26.40 10.74
N ASN A 316 5.37 -27.48 11.46
CA ASN A 316 4.33 -27.53 12.46
C ASN A 316 4.83 -26.94 13.78
N GLY A 317 3.90 -26.65 14.70
CA GLY A 317 4.24 -26.10 16.01
C GLY A 317 5.06 -27.03 16.92
N ASP A 318 5.24 -28.30 16.59
CA ASP A 318 6.15 -29.24 17.27
C ASP A 318 7.52 -29.37 16.59
N GLY A 319 7.76 -28.57 15.55
CA GLY A 319 9.00 -28.60 14.77
C GLY A 319 9.05 -29.73 13.74
N THR A 320 7.98 -30.51 13.55
CA THR A 320 7.92 -31.46 12.43
C THR A 320 7.58 -30.75 11.12
N THR A 321 7.96 -31.34 9.99
CA THR A 321 7.65 -30.76 8.66
C THR A 321 6.16 -30.78 8.35
N ASP A 322 5.62 -29.66 7.85
CA ASP A 322 4.23 -29.56 7.41
C ASP A 322 4.04 -30.14 6.00
N LEU A 323 3.72 -31.44 5.94
CA LEU A 323 3.46 -32.15 4.68
C LEU A 323 2.12 -31.76 4.01
N SER A 324 1.31 -30.91 4.63
CA SER A 324 0.12 -30.34 3.96
C SER A 324 0.49 -29.18 3.04
N PHE A 325 1.66 -28.57 3.24
CA PHE A 325 2.18 -27.46 2.44
C PHE A 325 2.73 -27.91 1.08
N SER A 326 3.41 -29.05 1.08
CA SER A 326 3.89 -29.82 -0.07
C SER A 326 4.28 -31.24 0.38
N THR A 327 4.68 -32.11 -0.56
CA THR A 327 5.12 -33.48 -0.25
C THR A 327 6.35 -33.56 0.67
N ASP A 328 7.09 -32.47 0.81
CA ASP A 328 8.33 -32.32 1.58
C ASP A 328 8.33 -31.07 2.49
N GLY A 329 7.18 -30.40 2.63
CA GLY A 329 7.06 -29.11 3.33
C GLY A 329 7.81 -27.94 2.67
N LEU A 330 8.39 -28.12 1.48
CA LEU A 330 9.20 -27.13 0.78
C LEU A 330 8.54 -26.63 -0.52
N ARG A 331 8.73 -25.34 -0.81
CA ARG A 331 8.46 -24.75 -2.12
C ARG A 331 9.66 -23.95 -2.61
N LYS A 332 9.99 -24.13 -3.89
CA LYS A 332 11.01 -23.34 -4.61
C LYS A 332 10.34 -22.20 -5.36
N LEU A 333 10.88 -21.00 -5.24
CA LEU A 333 10.37 -19.80 -5.92
C LEU A 333 11.31 -19.44 -7.09
N GLN A 334 10.73 -19.12 -8.26
CA GLN A 334 11.48 -18.85 -9.49
C GLN A 334 10.89 -17.66 -10.25
N TYR A 335 11.74 -16.77 -10.75
CA TYR A 335 11.31 -15.51 -11.36
C TYR A 335 11.79 -15.34 -12.81
N GLY A 336 12.22 -16.42 -13.48
CA GLY A 336 12.82 -16.33 -14.82
C GLY A 336 14.26 -15.79 -14.85
N TYR A 337 14.81 -15.46 -13.67
CA TYR A 337 16.20 -15.08 -13.44
C TYR A 337 17.10 -16.30 -13.20
N GLU A 338 18.42 -16.13 -13.31
CA GLU A 338 19.38 -17.23 -13.17
C GLU A 338 19.41 -17.80 -11.74
N TYR A 339 19.29 -16.93 -10.73
CA TYR A 339 19.24 -17.30 -9.32
C TYR A 339 18.49 -16.27 -8.48
N GLY A 340 18.24 -16.60 -7.20
CA GLY A 340 17.61 -15.67 -6.27
C GLY A 340 17.76 -16.08 -4.80
N GLU A 341 17.58 -15.09 -3.93
CA GLU A 341 17.72 -15.19 -2.48
C GLU A 341 16.48 -14.59 -1.79
N ALA A 342 15.81 -15.36 -0.94
CA ALA A 342 14.70 -14.86 -0.12
C ALA A 342 15.24 -14.38 1.23
N TYR A 343 14.76 -13.21 1.67
CA TYR A 343 15.26 -12.55 2.88
C TYR A 343 14.19 -12.31 3.94
N SER A 344 12.93 -12.16 3.54
CA SER A 344 11.84 -11.83 4.45
C SER A 344 10.57 -12.60 4.14
N VAL A 345 9.87 -12.98 5.19
CA VAL A 345 8.57 -13.64 5.14
C VAL A 345 7.61 -12.97 6.09
N SER A 346 6.40 -12.68 5.60
CA SER A 346 5.35 -12.00 6.33
C SER A 346 4.02 -12.70 6.11
N LEU A 347 3.12 -12.64 7.10
CA LEU A 347 1.77 -13.19 7.00
C LEU A 347 0.75 -12.08 6.85
N GLN A 348 -0.18 -12.29 5.93
CA GLN A 348 -1.40 -11.48 5.86
C GLN A 348 -2.44 -12.00 6.84
N SER A 349 -3.42 -11.16 7.17
CA SER A 349 -4.47 -11.45 8.15
C SER A 349 -5.36 -12.65 7.78
N ASP A 350 -5.40 -13.03 6.50
CA ASP A 350 -6.11 -14.21 6.00
C ASP A 350 -5.23 -15.47 5.90
N GLY A 351 -3.99 -15.39 6.40
CA GLY A 351 -3.01 -16.47 6.41
C GLY A 351 -2.22 -16.62 5.12
N LYS A 352 -2.44 -15.79 4.08
CA LYS A 352 -1.54 -15.80 2.92
C LYS A 352 -0.13 -15.42 3.33
N ILE A 353 0.84 -16.02 2.65
CA ILE A 353 2.26 -15.88 2.95
C ILE A 353 2.88 -15.00 1.88
N VAL A 354 3.59 -13.96 2.32
CA VAL A 354 4.32 -13.04 1.46
C VAL A 354 5.81 -13.29 1.63
N VAL A 355 6.53 -13.50 0.54
CA VAL A 355 7.98 -13.74 0.53
C VAL A 355 8.67 -12.70 -0.33
N ALA A 356 9.60 -11.96 0.25
CA ALA A 356 10.37 -10.93 -0.43
C ALA A 356 11.85 -11.31 -0.52
N GLY A 357 12.48 -10.91 -1.62
CA GLY A 357 13.87 -11.24 -1.89
C GLY A 357 14.40 -10.65 -3.19
N THR A 358 15.62 -11.05 -3.56
CA THR A 358 16.33 -10.52 -4.73
C THR A 358 16.54 -11.59 -5.78
N ALA A 359 16.22 -11.29 -7.03
CA ALA A 359 16.57 -12.13 -8.17
C ALA A 359 17.72 -11.51 -8.98
N TYR A 360 18.56 -12.36 -9.56
CA TYR A 360 19.82 -11.96 -10.17
C TYR A 360 20.04 -12.61 -11.54
N ASN A 361 20.69 -11.88 -12.44
CA ASN A 361 21.10 -12.35 -13.76
C ASN A 361 22.60 -12.11 -13.93
N ASN A 362 23.43 -13.15 -13.81
CA ASN A 362 24.89 -12.98 -13.91
C ASN A 362 25.32 -12.53 -15.30
N SER A 363 24.61 -12.98 -16.35
CA SER A 363 24.95 -12.63 -17.73
C SER A 363 24.86 -11.12 -18.00
N THR A 364 23.99 -10.41 -17.27
CA THR A 364 23.77 -8.96 -17.42
C THR A 364 24.27 -8.14 -16.23
N GLY A 365 24.52 -8.77 -15.08
CA GLY A 365 24.77 -8.10 -13.81
C GLY A 365 23.51 -7.51 -13.14
N GLU A 366 22.32 -7.76 -13.71
CA GLU A 366 21.06 -7.23 -13.19
C GLU A 366 20.66 -7.89 -11.86
N SER A 367 20.16 -7.08 -10.92
CA SER A 367 19.41 -7.57 -9.75
C SER A 367 18.15 -6.75 -9.53
N VAL A 368 17.09 -7.40 -9.06
CA VAL A 368 15.73 -6.82 -8.96
C VAL A 368 15.03 -7.23 -7.68
N PHE A 369 14.10 -6.39 -7.24
CA PHE A 369 13.17 -6.75 -6.17
C PHE A 369 12.22 -7.85 -6.66
N THR A 370 11.95 -8.81 -5.79
CA THR A 370 10.94 -9.83 -6.04
C THR A 370 10.01 -9.97 -4.86
N LEU A 371 8.76 -10.30 -5.17
CA LEU A 371 7.72 -10.56 -4.20
C LEU A 371 6.90 -11.76 -4.67
N SER A 372 6.72 -12.75 -3.81
CA SER A 372 5.79 -13.87 -4.02
C SER A 372 4.67 -13.80 -3.00
N ARG A 373 3.46 -14.16 -3.41
CA ARG A 373 2.37 -14.48 -2.50
C ARG A 373 1.93 -15.93 -2.68
N LEU A 374 1.87 -16.66 -1.58
CA LEU A 374 1.45 -18.05 -1.52
C LEU A 374 0.18 -18.17 -0.67
N LYS A 375 -0.61 -19.20 -0.95
CA LYS A 375 -1.67 -19.64 -0.05
C LYS A 375 -1.03 -20.27 1.19
N ASN A 376 -1.72 -20.27 2.33
CA ASN A 376 -1.29 -21.00 3.54
C ASN A 376 -1.09 -22.52 3.32
N THR A 377 -1.67 -23.06 2.24
CA THR A 377 -1.49 -24.46 1.80
C THR A 377 -0.26 -24.67 0.91
N GLY A 378 0.47 -23.62 0.55
CA GLY A 378 1.75 -23.68 -0.16
C GLY A 378 1.77 -23.39 -1.67
N PRO A 379 0.72 -23.65 -2.47
CA PRO A 379 0.70 -23.17 -3.85
C PRO A 379 0.76 -21.65 -3.96
N ALA A 380 1.31 -21.15 -5.06
CA ALA A 380 1.28 -19.73 -5.40
C ALA A 380 -0.18 -19.22 -5.46
N ASP A 381 -0.39 -17.98 -5.00
CA ASP A 381 -1.68 -17.31 -5.14
C ASP A 381 -1.78 -16.65 -6.52
N PHE A 382 -2.34 -17.37 -7.49
CA PHE A 382 -2.48 -16.87 -8.87
C PHE A 382 -3.36 -15.63 -9.02
N ASN A 383 -4.05 -15.18 -7.96
CA ASN A 383 -4.77 -13.89 -7.97
C ASN A 383 -3.83 -12.70 -7.68
N PHE A 384 -2.61 -12.96 -7.19
CA PHE A 384 -1.57 -11.98 -6.92
C PHE A 384 -0.62 -11.83 -8.08
N PHE A 385 -0.79 -10.75 -8.83
CA PHE A 385 -0.06 -10.43 -10.05
C PHE A 385 0.04 -11.64 -11.00
N SER A 386 0.93 -11.60 -11.98
CA SER A 386 1.07 -12.68 -12.94
C SER A 386 1.68 -13.92 -12.29
N GLY A 387 0.84 -14.84 -11.81
CA GLY A 387 1.26 -16.14 -11.31
C GLY A 387 1.70 -16.18 -9.84
N GLY A 388 1.22 -15.25 -9.01
CA GLY A 388 1.57 -15.19 -7.58
C GLY A 388 2.87 -14.48 -7.28
N ARG A 389 3.42 -13.72 -8.24
CA ARG A 389 4.80 -13.22 -8.21
C ARG A 389 4.90 -11.86 -8.87
N VAL A 390 5.71 -10.96 -8.33
CA VAL A 390 6.02 -9.63 -8.88
C VAL A 390 7.53 -9.46 -8.97
N ILE A 391 7.97 -8.76 -10.01
CA ILE A 391 9.34 -8.30 -10.19
C ILE A 391 9.29 -6.79 -10.31
N THR A 392 10.18 -6.08 -9.61
CA THR A 392 10.20 -4.63 -9.61
C THR A 392 11.60 -4.10 -9.85
N THR A 393 11.70 -3.25 -10.86
CA THR A 393 12.93 -2.58 -11.29
C THR A 393 12.91 -1.11 -10.87
N PHE A 394 14.10 -0.57 -10.66
CA PHE A 394 14.35 0.84 -10.39
C PHE A 394 15.12 1.43 -11.57
N ASP A 395 14.76 2.66 -11.96
CA ASP A 395 15.32 3.25 -13.17
C ASP A 395 16.82 3.50 -12.97
N ASN A 396 17.62 3.15 -13.99
CA ASN A 396 19.08 3.31 -13.99
C ASN A 396 19.80 2.64 -12.80
N SER A 397 19.16 1.67 -12.15
CA SER A 397 19.67 1.02 -10.95
C SER A 397 19.45 -0.49 -10.99
N ILE A 398 20.36 -1.24 -10.37
CA ILE A 398 20.02 -2.61 -9.92
C ILE A 398 19.53 -2.54 -8.47
N ALA A 399 18.73 -3.49 -8.02
CA ALA A 399 18.10 -3.39 -6.71
C ALA A 399 18.15 -4.72 -5.93
N LYS A 400 18.38 -4.60 -4.62
CA LYS A 400 18.38 -5.73 -3.67
C LYS A 400 17.32 -5.53 -2.61
N CYS A 401 16.37 -6.45 -2.53
CA CYS A 401 15.29 -6.44 -1.55
C CYS A 401 15.68 -7.28 -0.34
N TYR A 402 15.40 -6.75 0.85
CA TYR A 402 15.84 -7.29 2.13
C TYR A 402 14.70 -7.47 3.14
N ASP A 403 13.56 -6.80 2.95
CA ASP A 403 12.46 -6.86 3.92
C ASP A 403 11.08 -6.59 3.31
N ALA A 404 10.02 -7.02 4.00
CA ALA A 404 8.64 -6.77 3.63
C ALA A 404 7.69 -6.76 4.82
N ILE A 405 6.80 -5.77 4.86
CA ILE A 405 5.76 -5.64 5.88
C ILE A 405 4.37 -5.56 5.25
N ILE A 406 3.37 -5.96 6.02
CA ILE A 406 1.95 -5.87 5.65
C ILE A 406 1.32 -4.69 6.38
N GLN A 407 0.72 -3.77 5.63
CA GLN A 407 -0.04 -2.65 6.19
C GLN A 407 -1.45 -3.11 6.63
N PRO A 408 -2.13 -2.39 7.55
CA PRO A 408 -3.46 -2.76 8.04
C PRO A 408 -4.54 -2.86 6.96
N ASP A 409 -4.38 -2.14 5.85
CA ASP A 409 -5.26 -2.22 4.66
C ASP A 409 -4.93 -3.43 3.75
N GLY A 410 -3.93 -4.22 4.13
CA GLY A 410 -3.43 -5.40 3.44
C GLY A 410 -2.28 -5.11 2.49
N ASN A 411 -2.03 -3.85 2.13
CA ASN A 411 -0.98 -3.49 1.17
C ASN A 411 0.38 -3.97 1.63
N ILE A 412 1.23 -4.30 0.68
CA ILE A 412 2.55 -4.86 0.95
C ILE A 412 3.59 -3.79 0.64
N VAL A 413 4.44 -3.46 1.60
CA VAL A 413 5.60 -2.60 1.38
C VAL A 413 6.84 -3.49 1.46
N VAL A 414 7.71 -3.40 0.45
CA VAL A 414 9.01 -4.06 0.45
C VAL A 414 10.11 -3.02 0.50
N ALA A 415 11.22 -3.36 1.14
CA ALA A 415 12.36 -2.49 1.32
C ALA A 415 13.67 -3.15 0.92
N GLY A 416 14.63 -2.31 0.56
CA GLY A 416 15.91 -2.73 0.03
C GLY A 416 16.78 -1.54 -0.33
N VAL A 417 17.68 -1.76 -1.28
CA VAL A 417 18.58 -0.73 -1.78
C VAL A 417 18.61 -0.73 -3.31
N ALA A 418 18.68 0.44 -3.91
CA ALA A 418 18.87 0.64 -5.34
C ALA A 418 20.29 1.16 -5.57
N ILE A 419 21.09 0.44 -6.35
CA ILE A 419 22.49 0.74 -6.66
C ILE A 419 22.53 1.47 -8.01
N ASN A 420 22.97 2.72 -8.00
CA ASN A 420 23.00 3.62 -9.14
C ASN A 420 24.06 3.19 -10.18
N LEU A 421 23.62 2.86 -11.40
CA LEU A 421 24.52 2.38 -12.47
C LEU A 421 25.15 3.49 -13.31
N LEU A 422 24.56 4.69 -13.31
CA LEU A 422 25.03 5.83 -14.11
C LEU A 422 25.90 6.83 -13.31
N GLY A 423 26.25 6.49 -12.07
CA GLY A 423 26.94 7.36 -11.13
C GLY A 423 28.25 6.80 -10.59
N ASP A 424 28.58 7.17 -9.36
CA ASP A 424 29.75 6.75 -8.60
C ASP A 424 29.65 5.33 -8.00
N GLY A 425 28.60 4.59 -8.32
CA GLY A 425 28.28 3.29 -7.72
C GLY A 425 27.61 3.40 -6.36
N SER A 426 27.09 4.58 -6.00
CA SER A 426 26.31 4.78 -4.78
C SER A 426 25.05 3.92 -4.73
N SER A 427 24.55 3.68 -3.52
CA SER A 427 23.27 3.02 -3.30
C SER A 427 22.37 3.84 -2.41
N ASP A 428 21.10 3.89 -2.80
CA ASP A 428 20.02 4.59 -2.11
C ASP A 428 19.10 3.58 -1.43
N PHE A 429 18.52 3.95 -0.28
CA PHE A 429 17.37 3.25 0.26
C PHE A 429 16.21 3.23 -0.74
N ALA A 430 15.51 2.10 -0.82
CA ALA A 430 14.51 1.86 -1.85
C ALA A 430 13.28 1.12 -1.31
N LEU A 431 12.11 1.69 -1.56
CA LEU A 431 10.82 1.09 -1.22
C LEU A 431 9.98 0.84 -2.47
N ALA A 432 9.15 -0.20 -2.43
CA ALA A 432 8.03 -0.37 -3.36
C ALA A 432 6.77 -0.80 -2.60
N ARG A 433 5.61 -0.24 -2.98
CA ARG A 433 4.32 -0.61 -2.40
C ARG A 433 3.43 -1.30 -3.42
N TYR A 434 2.80 -2.40 -3.02
CA TYR A 434 1.89 -3.21 -3.83
C TYR A 434 0.51 -3.25 -3.20
N LEU A 435 -0.51 -3.12 -4.04
CA LEU A 435 -1.89 -3.12 -3.59
C LEU A 435 -2.39 -4.52 -3.26
N GLU A 436 -3.00 -4.70 -2.09
CA GLU A 436 -3.67 -5.96 -1.74
C GLU A 436 -4.89 -6.23 -2.61
N ASN A 437 -5.55 -5.15 -3.03
CA ASN A 437 -6.68 -5.19 -3.92
C ASN A 437 -6.26 -4.46 -5.20
N GLY A 438 -6.37 -5.09 -6.37
CA GLY A 438 -5.95 -4.55 -7.68
C GLY A 438 -6.75 -3.35 -8.17
N ILE A 439 -6.97 -2.36 -7.32
CA ILE A 439 -7.82 -1.20 -7.54
C ILE A 439 -6.91 0.02 -7.59
N LEU A 440 -6.53 0.44 -8.79
CA LEU A 440 -6.16 1.84 -9.01
C LEU A 440 -7.48 2.62 -9.16
N PRO A 441 -7.72 3.70 -8.39
CA PRO A 441 -8.84 4.59 -8.67
C PRO A 441 -8.69 5.12 -10.09
N VAL A 442 -9.76 5.05 -10.88
CA VAL A 442 -9.77 5.64 -12.22
C VAL A 442 -9.59 7.15 -12.10
N THR A 443 -8.56 7.65 -12.78
CA THR A 443 -8.31 9.09 -12.88
C THR A 443 -9.09 9.65 -14.07
N PHE A 444 -10.12 10.44 -13.80
CA PHE A 444 -10.81 11.22 -14.84
C PHE A 444 -9.84 12.24 -15.45
N THR A 445 -9.51 12.11 -16.72
CA THR A 445 -8.68 13.11 -17.42
C THR A 445 -9.52 14.30 -17.87
N SER A 446 -10.80 14.07 -18.19
CA SER A 446 -11.74 15.14 -18.49
C SER A 446 -13.19 14.79 -18.15
N PHE A 447 -13.96 15.80 -17.76
CA PHE A 447 -15.43 15.77 -17.74
C PHE A 447 -15.91 17.16 -18.13
N THR A 448 -16.77 17.23 -19.14
CA THR A 448 -17.28 18.47 -19.76
C THR A 448 -18.78 18.35 -20.05
N ALA A 449 -19.47 19.48 -20.06
CA ALA A 449 -20.89 19.58 -20.39
C ALA A 449 -21.12 20.79 -21.30
N ALA A 450 -21.88 20.60 -22.38
CA ALA A 450 -22.22 21.66 -23.33
C ALA A 450 -23.73 21.68 -23.62
N LYS A 451 -24.32 22.88 -23.73
CA LYS A 451 -25.73 23.05 -24.09
C LYS A 451 -25.91 22.93 -25.60
N ASN A 452 -26.92 22.17 -26.03
CA ASN A 452 -27.35 22.05 -27.42
C ASN A 452 -28.86 22.35 -27.50
N ASN A 453 -29.21 23.63 -27.71
CA ASN A 453 -30.60 24.11 -27.69
C ASN A 453 -31.35 23.71 -26.39
N SER A 454 -32.12 22.62 -26.43
CA SER A 454 -32.91 22.07 -25.32
C SER A 454 -32.29 20.82 -24.68
N SER A 455 -31.11 20.35 -25.11
CA SER A 455 -30.40 19.20 -24.51
C SER A 455 -29.02 19.59 -23.97
N VAL A 456 -28.42 18.71 -23.18
CA VAL A 456 -27.02 18.79 -22.72
C VAL A 456 -26.23 17.61 -23.25
N SER A 457 -25.12 17.87 -23.91
CA SER A 457 -24.11 16.85 -24.23
C SER A 457 -23.06 16.82 -23.13
N LEU A 458 -22.94 15.67 -22.47
CA LEU A 458 -21.91 15.35 -21.50
C LEU A 458 -20.84 14.51 -22.19
N LYS A 459 -19.57 14.85 -21.98
CA LYS A 459 -18.43 14.09 -22.50
C LYS A 459 -17.37 13.93 -21.42
N TRP A 460 -16.80 12.74 -21.32
CA TRP A 460 -15.70 12.46 -20.40
C TRP A 460 -14.67 11.53 -21.00
N GLN A 461 -13.48 11.60 -20.43
CA GLN A 461 -12.37 10.73 -20.74
C GLN A 461 -11.79 10.13 -19.45
N THR A 462 -11.40 8.87 -19.54
CA THR A 462 -10.62 8.16 -18.54
C THR A 462 -9.22 7.94 -19.11
N ALA A 463 -8.17 8.13 -18.30
CA ALA A 463 -6.80 7.79 -18.72
C ALA A 463 -6.66 6.28 -18.90
N SER A 464 -7.25 5.54 -17.97
CA SER A 464 -7.32 4.09 -17.90
C SER A 464 -8.58 3.69 -17.13
N GLU A 465 -9.05 2.46 -17.36
CA GLU A 465 -10.18 1.86 -16.67
C GLU A 465 -9.77 0.48 -16.17
N ILE A 466 -10.00 0.22 -14.89
CA ILE A 466 -9.76 -1.09 -14.31
C ILE A 466 -10.92 -1.37 -13.35
N ASN A 467 -11.64 -2.47 -13.58
CA ASN A 467 -12.81 -2.92 -12.80
C ASN A 467 -14.01 -1.96 -12.77
N SER A 468 -14.07 -0.97 -13.66
CA SER A 468 -15.22 -0.08 -13.77
C SER A 468 -16.42 -0.85 -14.34
N SER A 469 -17.55 -0.86 -13.63
CA SER A 469 -18.79 -1.48 -14.12
C SER A 469 -19.53 -0.53 -15.05
N TYR A 470 -19.88 0.65 -14.54
CA TYR A 470 -20.60 1.67 -15.30
C TYR A 470 -20.37 3.05 -14.72
N PHE A 471 -20.60 4.06 -15.54
CA PHE A 471 -20.75 5.43 -15.09
C PHE A 471 -22.24 5.71 -14.90
N SER A 472 -22.62 6.11 -13.69
CA SER A 472 -23.92 6.70 -13.39
C SER A 472 -23.83 8.20 -13.63
N ILE A 473 -24.66 8.70 -14.55
CA ILE A 473 -24.76 10.11 -14.86
C ILE A 473 -25.82 10.69 -13.95
N GLU A 474 -25.42 11.57 -13.04
CA GLU A 474 -26.30 12.13 -12.02
C GLU A 474 -26.56 13.62 -12.25
N ARG A 475 -27.80 14.05 -12.03
CA ARG A 475 -28.24 15.44 -12.15
C ARG A 475 -28.94 15.94 -10.88
N SER A 476 -28.63 17.16 -10.46
CA SER A 476 -29.33 17.91 -9.39
C SER A 476 -29.76 19.29 -9.88
N THR A 477 -30.81 19.86 -9.29
CA THR A 477 -31.24 21.26 -9.53
C THR A 477 -30.71 22.26 -8.49
N ASN A 478 -30.07 21.79 -7.41
CA ASN A 478 -29.53 22.65 -6.34
C ASN A 478 -28.02 22.46 -6.08
N GLY A 479 -27.39 21.45 -6.69
CA GLY A 479 -25.94 21.26 -6.73
C GLY A 479 -25.29 20.70 -5.47
N THR A 480 -25.94 20.79 -4.31
CA THR A 480 -25.40 20.30 -3.01
C THR A 480 -26.08 19.02 -2.52
N ALA A 481 -27.30 18.71 -2.98
CA ALA A 481 -28.04 17.51 -2.62
C ALA A 481 -28.95 17.05 -3.78
N GLY A 482 -29.68 15.95 -3.59
CA GLY A 482 -30.74 15.55 -4.52
C GLY A 482 -30.27 15.17 -5.93
N PHE A 483 -29.02 14.72 -6.08
CA PHE A 483 -28.53 14.11 -7.32
C PHE A 483 -29.34 12.85 -7.61
N LYS A 484 -29.91 12.80 -8.82
CA LYS A 484 -30.65 11.64 -9.33
C LYS A 484 -29.94 11.10 -10.55
N GLU A 485 -29.81 9.79 -10.64
CA GLU A 485 -29.32 9.13 -11.84
C GLU A 485 -30.30 9.38 -12.99
N ILE A 486 -29.80 9.98 -14.07
CA ILE A 486 -30.53 10.26 -15.31
C ILE A 486 -30.13 9.31 -16.44
N GLY A 487 -29.06 8.53 -16.25
CA GLY A 487 -28.61 7.52 -17.20
C GLY A 487 -27.40 6.76 -16.72
N ARG A 488 -27.10 5.66 -17.43
CA ARG A 488 -25.90 4.87 -17.23
C ARG A 488 -25.20 4.64 -18.55
N THR A 489 -23.88 4.65 -18.52
CA THR A 489 -23.04 4.22 -19.63
C THR A 489 -22.15 3.11 -19.11
N ALA A 490 -22.22 1.93 -19.73
CA ALA A 490 -21.33 0.82 -19.39
C ALA A 490 -19.87 1.25 -19.64
N ALA A 491 -19.01 1.02 -18.66
CA ALA A 491 -17.58 1.22 -18.85
C ALA A 491 -17.00 0.08 -19.69
N LYS A 492 -15.76 0.21 -20.19
CA LYS A 492 -15.08 -0.88 -20.90
C LYS A 492 -14.66 -2.01 -19.96
N GLY A 493 -14.70 -1.80 -18.65
CA GLY A 493 -14.32 -2.80 -17.65
C GLY A 493 -12.81 -2.89 -17.45
N PHE A 494 -12.05 -2.92 -18.54
CA PHE A 494 -10.59 -2.85 -18.54
C PHE A 494 -10.08 -2.13 -19.80
N SER A 495 -9.27 -1.08 -19.64
CA SER A 495 -8.56 -0.41 -20.72
C SER A 495 -7.36 0.39 -20.21
N GLU A 496 -6.19 0.20 -20.81
CA GLU A 496 -5.00 1.02 -20.57
C GLU A 496 -4.89 2.21 -21.54
N LEU A 497 -5.85 2.33 -22.47
CA LEU A 497 -5.90 3.41 -23.44
C LEU A 497 -6.99 4.41 -23.04
N VAL A 498 -6.77 5.68 -23.39
CA VAL A 498 -7.77 6.73 -23.21
C VAL A 498 -9.10 6.29 -23.83
N GLN A 499 -10.16 6.29 -23.02
CA GLN A 499 -11.50 5.99 -23.48
C GLN A 499 -12.34 7.26 -23.51
N ASP A 500 -13.07 7.43 -24.61
CA ASP A 500 -14.00 8.53 -24.81
C ASP A 500 -15.43 8.05 -24.59
N TYR A 501 -16.17 8.83 -23.81
CA TYR A 501 -17.58 8.59 -23.56
C TYR A 501 -18.41 9.84 -23.79
N SER A 502 -19.68 9.59 -24.08
CA SER A 502 -20.67 10.66 -24.13
C SER A 502 -22.03 10.19 -23.64
N PHE A 503 -22.81 11.14 -23.15
CA PHE A 503 -24.19 10.97 -22.78
C PHE A 503 -24.96 12.23 -23.15
N GLU A 504 -26.21 12.09 -23.60
CA GLU A 504 -27.08 13.22 -23.90
C GLU A 504 -28.27 13.27 -22.94
N ASP A 505 -28.39 14.36 -22.18
CA ASP A 505 -29.59 14.68 -21.43
C ASP A 505 -30.53 15.50 -22.32
N ILE A 506 -31.55 14.83 -22.87
CA ILE A 506 -32.53 15.42 -23.81
C ILE A 506 -33.64 16.24 -23.13
N ALA A 507 -33.71 16.23 -21.80
CA ALA A 507 -34.72 16.93 -21.03
C ALA A 507 -34.14 17.52 -19.73
N PRO A 508 -33.16 18.45 -19.82
CA PRO A 508 -32.65 19.20 -18.68
C PRO A 508 -33.79 19.94 -17.99
N SER A 509 -33.68 20.10 -16.66
CA SER A 509 -34.68 20.82 -15.89
C SER A 509 -34.66 22.31 -16.25
N ALA A 510 -35.80 22.99 -16.14
CA ALA A 510 -35.81 24.45 -16.29
C ALA A 510 -34.96 25.10 -15.18
N GLY A 511 -34.12 26.08 -15.55
CA GLY A 511 -33.17 26.72 -14.62
C GLY A 511 -31.87 25.92 -14.43
N GLY A 512 -31.32 25.94 -13.22
CA GLY A 512 -30.02 25.34 -12.93
C GLY A 512 -29.98 23.82 -13.00
N ASN A 513 -29.00 23.27 -13.72
CA ASN A 513 -28.71 21.84 -13.76
C ASN A 513 -27.25 21.59 -13.38
N TYR A 514 -27.01 20.74 -12.39
CA TYR A 514 -25.70 20.32 -11.91
C TYR A 514 -25.49 18.86 -12.29
N TYR A 515 -24.41 18.58 -13.02
CA TYR A 515 -24.07 17.24 -13.50
C TYR A 515 -22.79 16.75 -12.82
N ARG A 516 -22.79 15.48 -12.43
CA ARG A 516 -21.58 14.75 -12.02
C ARG A 516 -21.64 13.32 -12.55
N LEU A 517 -20.48 12.68 -12.63
CA LEU A 517 -20.39 11.26 -12.87
C LEU A 517 -20.13 10.57 -11.54
N LYS A 518 -20.80 9.44 -11.35
CA LYS A 518 -20.50 8.46 -10.33
C LYS A 518 -20.01 7.22 -11.05
N GLN A 519 -18.71 7.01 -11.07
CA GLN A 519 -18.19 5.72 -11.51
C GLN A 519 -18.54 4.69 -10.47
N VAL A 520 -19.12 3.57 -10.88
CA VAL A 520 -19.40 2.42 -10.04
C VAL A 520 -18.58 1.26 -10.53
N ASP A 521 -17.83 0.65 -9.62
CA ASP A 521 -16.96 -0.49 -9.91
C ASP A 521 -17.75 -1.80 -9.84
N LEU A 522 -17.18 -2.90 -10.34
CA LEU A 522 -17.82 -4.22 -10.34
C LEU A 522 -18.13 -4.75 -8.91
N ASN A 523 -17.43 -4.22 -7.89
CA ASN A 523 -17.67 -4.53 -6.48
C ASN A 523 -18.69 -3.58 -5.79
N GLY A 524 -19.26 -2.62 -6.53
CA GLY A 524 -20.26 -1.67 -6.03
C GLY A 524 -19.69 -0.42 -5.33
N GLN A 525 -18.37 -0.30 -5.16
CA GLN A 525 -17.73 0.94 -4.72
C GLN A 525 -17.84 2.02 -5.80
N TYR A 526 -17.66 3.28 -5.41
CA TYR A 526 -17.83 4.39 -6.34
C TYR A 526 -16.95 5.60 -6.07
N THR A 527 -16.61 6.30 -7.15
CA THR A 527 -15.88 7.58 -7.14
C THR A 527 -16.66 8.63 -7.92
N TYR A 528 -16.67 9.87 -7.44
CA TYR A 528 -17.33 10.99 -8.14
C TYR A 528 -16.35 11.83 -8.94
N SER A 529 -16.81 12.33 -10.10
CA SER A 529 -16.12 13.41 -10.81
C SER A 529 -16.43 14.77 -10.20
N LYS A 530 -15.79 15.82 -10.74
CA LYS A 530 -16.18 17.22 -10.48
C LYS A 530 -17.64 17.47 -10.91
N THR A 531 -18.30 18.42 -10.27
CA THR A 531 -19.66 18.84 -10.64
C THR A 531 -19.63 20.01 -11.64
N ILE A 532 -20.45 19.96 -12.69
CA ILE A 532 -20.56 20.99 -13.73
C ILE A 532 -21.97 21.59 -13.73
N PHE A 533 -22.07 22.92 -13.77
CA PHE A 533 -23.34 23.65 -13.77
C PHE A 533 -23.69 24.20 -15.16
N LEU A 534 -24.95 24.03 -15.59
CA LEU A 534 -25.52 24.63 -16.80
C LEU A 534 -26.92 25.20 -16.52
N ASP A 535 -27.16 26.44 -16.94
CA ASP A 535 -28.44 27.13 -16.76
C ASP A 535 -29.39 27.06 -17.98
N PHE A 536 -30.57 26.47 -17.81
CA PHE A 536 -31.64 26.36 -18.80
C PHE A 536 -32.80 27.35 -18.57
N SER A 537 -32.56 28.42 -17.82
CA SER A 537 -33.53 29.51 -17.61
C SER A 537 -33.99 30.21 -18.90
N GLY A 538 -33.24 30.08 -20.02
CA GLY A 538 -33.51 30.74 -21.30
C GLY A 538 -34.35 29.96 -22.33
N ALA A 539 -34.78 28.73 -22.06
CA ALA A 539 -35.49 27.88 -23.04
C ALA A 539 -37.03 27.96 -22.97
N ARG A 540 -37.60 29.12 -22.63
CA ARG A 540 -39.01 29.46 -22.85
C ARG A 540 -39.09 30.75 -23.66
N ASN A 541 -40.06 30.83 -24.58
CA ASN A 541 -40.39 32.07 -25.29
C ASN A 541 -40.36 33.24 -24.31
N ALA A 542 -39.42 34.18 -24.49
CA ALA A 542 -39.27 35.32 -23.60
C ALA A 542 -40.62 36.03 -23.48
N ILE A 543 -41.10 36.23 -22.25
CA ILE A 543 -42.27 37.08 -22.03
C ILE A 543 -41.87 38.49 -22.39
N LEU A 544 -42.47 39.05 -23.44
CA LEU A 544 -42.20 40.40 -23.93
C LEU A 544 -43.29 41.33 -23.45
N VAL A 545 -42.89 42.48 -22.90
CA VAL A 545 -43.79 43.52 -22.42
C VAL A 545 -43.52 44.81 -23.20
N TYR A 546 -44.49 45.28 -23.97
CA TYR A 546 -44.31 46.43 -24.85
C TYR A 546 -45.61 47.22 -25.12
N PRO A 547 -45.53 48.52 -25.43
CA PRO A 547 -44.32 49.34 -25.37
C PRO A 547 -43.88 49.53 -23.91
N ASN A 548 -42.57 49.64 -23.69
CA ASN A 548 -42.00 50.03 -22.42
C ASN A 548 -40.94 51.10 -22.72
N PRO A 549 -41.18 52.38 -22.38
CA PRO A 549 -42.27 52.90 -21.55
C PRO A 549 -43.68 52.84 -22.18
N VAL A 550 -44.72 52.74 -21.34
CA VAL A 550 -46.15 52.65 -21.74
C VAL A 550 -46.93 53.89 -21.33
N LYS A 551 -47.89 54.33 -22.17
CA LYS A 551 -48.84 55.42 -21.85
C LYS A 551 -50.20 54.91 -21.40
N ASP A 552 -50.92 54.19 -22.27
CA ASP A 552 -52.30 53.76 -21.97
C ASP A 552 -52.42 52.24 -21.88
N VAL A 553 -51.90 51.49 -22.85
CA VAL A 553 -52.08 50.03 -22.93
C VAL A 553 -50.75 49.31 -23.04
N ILE A 554 -50.51 48.33 -22.18
CA ILE A 554 -49.35 47.45 -22.20
C ILE A 554 -49.71 46.10 -22.82
N ASN A 555 -48.89 45.62 -23.76
CA ASN A 555 -49.04 44.30 -24.38
C ASN A 555 -48.05 43.33 -23.73
N ILE A 556 -48.53 42.15 -23.39
CA ILE A 556 -47.77 41.04 -22.84
C ILE A 556 -47.85 39.91 -23.86
N LYS A 557 -46.70 39.46 -24.38
CA LYS A 557 -46.60 38.34 -25.33
C LYS A 557 -45.76 37.23 -24.71
N GLY A 558 -46.04 35.98 -25.05
CA GLY A 558 -45.32 34.81 -24.52
C GLY A 558 -45.99 34.17 -23.31
N LEU A 559 -47.27 34.45 -23.08
CA LEU A 559 -48.08 33.74 -22.08
C LEU A 559 -48.33 32.28 -22.52
N ALA A 560 -48.57 31.41 -21.55
CA ALA A 560 -48.90 30.00 -21.82
C ALA A 560 -50.28 29.92 -22.51
N ALA A 561 -50.30 29.50 -23.78
CA ALA A 561 -51.52 29.45 -24.59
C ALA A 561 -52.50 28.36 -24.16
N ASP A 562 -52.07 27.44 -23.30
CA ASP A 562 -52.77 26.26 -22.80
C ASP A 562 -53.11 26.35 -21.30
N ALA A 563 -52.82 27.48 -20.64
CA ALA A 563 -53.03 27.64 -19.21
C ALA A 563 -53.58 29.02 -18.84
N THR A 564 -54.20 29.10 -17.66
CA THR A 564 -54.59 30.38 -17.07
C THR A 564 -53.40 31.03 -16.38
N SER A 565 -53.08 32.26 -16.77
CA SER A 565 -52.04 33.10 -16.17
C SER A 565 -52.68 34.15 -15.28
N THR A 566 -52.24 34.25 -14.03
CA THR A 566 -52.58 35.35 -13.13
C THR A 566 -51.56 36.46 -13.29
N ILE A 567 -51.97 37.66 -13.66
CA ILE A 567 -51.09 38.79 -13.97
C ILE A 567 -51.36 39.89 -12.93
N SER A 568 -50.32 40.39 -12.27
CA SER A 568 -50.40 41.42 -11.23
C SER A 568 -49.44 42.56 -11.52
N ILE A 569 -49.84 43.79 -11.21
CA ILE A 569 -48.98 44.98 -11.24
C ILE A 569 -48.64 45.36 -9.81
N ILE A 570 -47.36 45.50 -9.52
CA ILE A 570 -46.81 45.70 -8.19
C ILE A 570 -45.94 46.96 -8.21
N ASN A 571 -46.02 47.78 -7.17
CA ASN A 571 -45.08 48.89 -6.99
C ASN A 571 -43.72 48.39 -6.47
N LEU A 572 -42.73 49.29 -6.38
CA LEU A 572 -41.38 48.94 -5.90
C LEU A 572 -41.33 48.55 -4.41
N GLN A 573 -42.38 48.87 -3.64
CA GLN A 573 -42.53 48.47 -2.23
C GLN A 573 -43.22 47.09 -2.07
N GLY A 574 -43.55 46.40 -3.17
CA GLY A 574 -44.16 45.07 -3.14
C GLY A 574 -45.69 45.06 -2.99
N LEU A 575 -46.35 46.23 -2.98
CA LEU A 575 -47.81 46.32 -2.91
C LEU A 575 -48.43 46.03 -4.29
N VAL A 576 -49.39 45.10 -4.32
CA VAL A 576 -50.17 44.78 -5.52
C VAL A 576 -51.20 45.87 -5.78
N LEU A 577 -51.04 46.59 -6.89
CA LEU A 577 -51.91 47.71 -7.29
C LEU A 577 -53.06 47.28 -8.19
N ALA A 578 -52.86 46.24 -9.00
CA ALA A 578 -53.88 45.68 -9.87
C ALA A 578 -53.61 44.20 -10.13
N LYS A 579 -54.65 43.41 -10.34
CA LYS A 579 -54.56 41.96 -10.60
C LYS A 579 -55.65 41.55 -11.59
N THR A 580 -55.29 40.66 -12.53
CA THR A 580 -56.21 40.09 -13.53
C THR A 580 -55.79 38.66 -13.89
N THR A 581 -56.61 37.97 -14.67
CA THR A 581 -56.33 36.63 -15.19
C THR A 581 -56.51 36.60 -16.70
N SER A 582 -55.61 35.89 -17.38
CA SER A 582 -55.65 35.67 -18.82
C SER A 582 -55.69 34.16 -19.07
N ALA A 583 -56.74 33.66 -19.72
CA ALA A 583 -56.91 32.24 -20.00
C ALA A 583 -56.59 31.91 -21.45
N ASN A 584 -55.81 30.85 -21.67
CA ASN A 584 -55.59 30.18 -22.95
C ASN A 584 -55.22 31.11 -24.12
N THR A 585 -54.33 32.07 -23.86
CA THR A 585 -53.85 33.00 -24.88
C THR A 585 -52.35 33.24 -24.74
N SER A 586 -51.67 33.38 -25.88
CA SER A 586 -50.24 33.73 -25.95
C SER A 586 -49.97 35.23 -25.81
N THR A 587 -51.03 36.06 -25.88
CA THR A 587 -50.95 37.51 -25.75
C THR A 587 -52.06 38.09 -24.88
N PHE A 588 -51.75 39.12 -24.11
CA PHE A 588 -52.70 39.85 -23.28
C PHE A 588 -52.45 41.36 -23.36
N LYS A 589 -53.53 42.14 -23.45
CA LYS A 589 -53.48 43.61 -23.43
C LYS A 589 -54.08 44.11 -22.13
N TRP A 590 -53.38 44.98 -21.44
CA TRP A 590 -53.87 45.58 -20.19
C TRP A 590 -53.88 47.10 -20.29
N ASP A 591 -55.06 47.70 -20.10
CA ASP A 591 -55.20 49.14 -19.87
C ASP A 591 -54.62 49.51 -18.51
N VAL A 592 -53.60 50.37 -18.54
CA VAL A 592 -52.82 50.85 -17.40
C VAL A 592 -52.89 52.37 -17.27
N LYS A 593 -53.83 53.03 -17.97
CA LYS A 593 -53.99 54.49 -17.97
C LYS A 593 -54.21 55.07 -16.57
N GLN A 594 -54.87 54.31 -15.71
CA GLN A 594 -55.15 54.64 -14.31
C GLN A 594 -53.92 54.64 -13.40
N LEU A 595 -52.78 54.08 -13.83
CA LEU A 595 -51.57 54.06 -13.02
C LEU A 595 -50.86 55.42 -13.06
N PRO A 596 -50.41 55.97 -11.92
CA PRO A 596 -49.51 57.13 -11.90
C PRO A 596 -48.23 56.90 -12.70
N VAL A 597 -47.61 57.98 -13.18
CA VAL A 597 -46.27 57.93 -13.81
C VAL A 597 -45.28 57.34 -12.82
N GLY A 598 -44.54 56.30 -13.23
CA GLY A 598 -43.67 55.58 -12.32
C GLY A 598 -43.15 54.24 -12.86
N THR A 599 -42.32 53.58 -12.06
CA THR A 599 -41.81 52.23 -12.35
C THR A 599 -42.64 51.18 -11.63
N TYR A 600 -43.03 50.13 -12.35
CA TYR A 600 -43.82 49.02 -11.83
C TYR A 600 -43.19 47.67 -12.18
N ILE A 601 -43.56 46.64 -11.41
CA ILE A 601 -43.25 45.24 -11.67
C ILE A 601 -44.53 44.54 -12.10
N LEU A 602 -44.50 43.92 -13.26
CA LEU A 602 -45.51 42.99 -13.75
C LEU A 602 -45.13 41.58 -13.29
N ARG A 603 -45.94 40.96 -12.43
CA ARG A 603 -45.77 39.58 -11.95
C ARG A 603 -46.79 38.67 -12.63
N ILE A 604 -46.32 37.57 -13.21
CA ILE A 604 -47.15 36.59 -13.94
C ILE A 604 -46.98 35.24 -13.26
N ASP A 605 -48.08 34.69 -12.75
CA ASP A 605 -48.18 33.38 -12.11
C ASP A 605 -48.92 32.43 -13.06
N ALA A 606 -48.25 31.40 -13.58
CA ALA A 606 -48.84 30.40 -14.47
C ALA A 606 -48.21 29.02 -14.24
N ASN A 607 -49.02 27.96 -14.19
CA ASN A 607 -48.53 26.57 -14.03
C ASN A 607 -47.51 26.39 -12.88
N LYS A 608 -47.77 27.03 -11.73
CA LYS A 608 -46.89 27.04 -10.54
C LYS A 608 -45.51 27.70 -10.76
N GLN A 609 -45.39 28.56 -11.77
CA GLN A 609 -44.19 29.34 -12.08
C GLN A 609 -44.50 30.84 -12.01
N VAL A 610 -43.55 31.61 -11.47
CA VAL A 610 -43.65 33.08 -11.32
C VAL A 610 -42.63 33.75 -12.24
N SER A 611 -43.07 34.64 -13.12
CA SER A 611 -42.20 35.53 -13.91
C SER A 611 -42.42 36.99 -13.49
N THR A 612 -41.37 37.82 -13.49
CA THR A 612 -41.49 39.25 -13.19
C THR A 612 -40.78 40.10 -14.23
N LEU A 613 -41.42 41.18 -14.69
CA LEU A 613 -40.84 42.14 -15.63
C LEU A 613 -41.07 43.56 -15.16
N LYS A 614 -40.06 44.42 -15.32
CA LYS A 614 -40.18 45.85 -15.01
C LYS A 614 -40.73 46.61 -16.21
N PHE A 615 -41.69 47.51 -15.99
CA PHE A 615 -42.12 48.49 -16.98
C PHE A 615 -42.26 49.90 -16.39
N ILE A 616 -42.16 50.91 -17.26
CA ILE A 616 -42.25 52.32 -16.91
C ILE A 616 -43.55 52.89 -17.48
N LYS A 617 -44.41 53.46 -16.62
CA LYS A 617 -45.59 54.24 -17.02
C LYS A 617 -45.17 55.70 -17.22
N GLN A 618 -45.49 56.24 -18.40
CA GLN A 618 -45.32 57.65 -18.75
C GLN A 618 -46.65 58.39 -18.83
#